data_AF-Q12DU8-F1
#
_entry.id   AF-Q12DU8-F1
#
_cell.length_a   1.000
_cell.length_b   1.000
_cell.length_c   1.000
_cell.angle_alpha   90.00
_cell.angle_beta   90.00
_cell.angle_gamma   90.00
#
_symmetry.space_group_name_H-M   'P 1'
#
loop_
_entity.id
_entity.type
_entity.pdbx_description
1 polymer ?
#
loop_
_entity_poly.entity_id
_entity_poly.type
_entity_poly.pdbx_seq_one_letter_code
_entity_poly.pdbx_strand_id
1 'polypeptide(L)'
;MEIQTMKRLVLAMFFMFFALAASVHAANWLTITGDADNPNSDYVQVDPAVVEVGDGLKSLVVRVNHAANKLTDEGVAFRSFEAPIVVDCRTKSAYYTQSRAYKQPAFHGAPLGVQLFKPFARPVRFESLPGNPSDRVIKAACVTVAAVDEPVSQIRKESNRAY
;
A
#
# COMPACT_ATOMS: atom_id res chain seq x y z
N MET A 1 50.67 1.29 -27.84
CA MET A 1 49.51 0.37 -27.84
C MET A 1 49.02 0.23 -26.39
N GLU A 2 48.48 1.31 -25.80
CA GLU A 2 48.14 1.36 -24.35
C GLU A 2 46.84 2.12 -24.04
N ILE A 3 46.33 2.95 -24.96
CA ILE A 3 45.19 3.85 -24.70
C ILE A 3 43.84 3.10 -24.85
N GLN A 4 43.78 2.02 -25.64
CA GLN A 4 42.52 1.28 -25.88
C GLN A 4 42.10 0.39 -24.70
N THR A 5 43.04 -0.13 -23.92
CA THR A 5 42.77 -0.96 -22.74
C THR A 5 42.20 -0.14 -21.59
N MET A 6 42.67 1.10 -21.40
CA MET A 6 42.19 1.99 -20.34
C MET A 6 40.74 2.47 -20.57
N LYS A 7 40.35 2.71 -21.84
CA LYS A 7 38.98 3.14 -22.20
C LYS A 7 37.93 2.04 -21.96
N ARG A 8 38.31 0.77 -22.12
CA ARG A 8 37.46 -0.40 -21.83
C ARG A 8 37.30 -0.65 -20.33
N LEU A 9 38.35 -0.40 -19.54
CA LEU A 9 38.32 -0.48 -18.08
C LEU A 9 37.45 0.60 -17.44
N VAL A 10 37.53 1.84 -17.93
CA VAL A 10 36.67 2.94 -17.45
C VAL A 10 35.19 2.72 -17.82
N LEU A 11 34.91 2.18 -19.00
CA LEU A 11 33.53 1.87 -19.41
C LEU A 11 32.92 0.72 -18.59
N ALA A 12 33.72 -0.28 -18.23
CA ALA A 12 33.30 -1.39 -17.38
C ALA A 12 33.04 -0.97 -15.93
N MET A 13 33.86 -0.06 -15.37
CA MET A 13 33.62 0.50 -14.04
C MET A 13 32.37 1.40 -13.98
N PHE A 14 32.05 2.13 -15.05
CA PHE A 14 30.86 2.99 -15.08
C PHE A 14 29.55 2.18 -15.15
N PHE A 15 29.56 1.01 -15.82
CA PHE A 15 28.42 0.09 -15.84
C PHE A 15 28.22 -0.64 -14.50
N MET A 16 29.30 -0.90 -13.76
CA MET A 16 29.23 -1.62 -12.48
C MET A 16 28.72 -0.73 -11.32
N PHE A 17 28.81 0.59 -11.43
CA PHE A 17 28.32 1.52 -10.40
C PHE A 17 26.83 1.88 -10.54
N PHE A 18 26.22 1.65 -11.72
CA PHE A 18 24.78 1.92 -11.94
C PHE A 18 23.86 0.79 -11.44
N ALA A 19 24.43 -0.34 -11.02
CA ALA A 19 23.70 -1.47 -10.45
C ALA A 19 23.46 -1.35 -8.93
N LEU A 20 23.72 -0.18 -8.33
CA LEU A 20 23.49 0.07 -6.91
C LEU A 20 22.00 0.23 -6.62
N ALA A 21 21.34 -0.92 -6.49
CA ALA A 21 20.22 -1.20 -5.62
C ALA A 21 19.15 -0.11 -5.52
N ALA A 22 18.28 -0.05 -6.53
CA ALA A 22 16.89 0.28 -6.25
C ALA A 22 16.28 -0.89 -5.47
N SER A 23 16.37 -0.85 -4.14
CA SER A 23 15.55 -1.70 -3.28
C SER A 23 14.10 -1.30 -3.53
N VAL A 24 13.46 -1.94 -4.50
CA VAL A 24 12.00 -1.91 -4.63
C VAL A 24 11.49 -2.49 -3.32
N HIS A 25 10.96 -1.63 -2.46
CA HIS A 25 10.09 -2.07 -1.39
C HIS A 25 8.93 -2.78 -2.09
N ALA A 26 8.98 -4.10 -2.15
CA ALA A 26 7.88 -4.89 -2.67
C ALA A 26 6.74 -4.68 -1.67
N ALA A 27 5.82 -3.77 -2.00
CA ALA A 27 4.61 -3.59 -1.22
C ALA A 27 3.90 -4.95 -1.19
N ASN A 28 3.81 -5.52 0.01
CA ASN A 28 3.19 -6.82 0.25
C ASN A 28 1.68 -6.63 0.30
N TRP A 29 1.09 -6.38 -0.86
CA TRP A 29 -0.34 -6.09 -1.00
C TRP A 29 -1.20 -7.23 -0.45
N LEU A 30 -2.04 -6.91 0.54
CA LEU A 30 -3.00 -7.86 1.12
C LEU A 30 -4.37 -7.69 0.46
N THR A 31 -4.89 -8.76 -0.13
CA THR A 31 -6.26 -8.79 -0.69
C THR A 31 -7.29 -8.87 0.42
N ILE A 32 -8.10 -7.81 0.55
CA ILE A 32 -9.19 -7.74 1.51
C ILE A 32 -10.43 -8.42 0.96
N THR A 33 -10.68 -8.29 -0.33
CA THR A 33 -11.83 -8.90 -1.01
C THR A 33 -11.59 -8.98 -2.52
N GLY A 34 -12.30 -9.89 -3.18
CA GLY A 34 -12.16 -10.16 -4.61
C GLY A 34 -11.03 -11.12 -4.93
N ASP A 35 -10.71 -11.23 -6.22
CA ASP A 35 -9.66 -12.08 -6.78
C ASP A 35 -8.60 -11.21 -7.45
N ALA A 36 -7.49 -10.96 -6.75
CA ALA A 36 -6.44 -10.08 -7.22
C ALA A 36 -5.61 -10.66 -8.39
N ASP A 37 -5.69 -11.98 -8.62
CA ASP A 37 -5.02 -12.64 -9.75
C ASP A 37 -5.86 -12.52 -11.03
N ASN A 38 -7.12 -12.10 -10.92
CA ASN A 38 -8.02 -11.86 -12.04
C ASN A 38 -8.22 -10.35 -12.29
N PRO A 39 -7.57 -9.76 -13.33
CA PRO A 39 -7.69 -8.32 -13.61
C PRO A 39 -9.08 -7.88 -14.05
N ASN A 40 -9.99 -8.83 -14.34
CA ASN A 40 -11.38 -8.57 -14.71
C ASN A 40 -12.36 -8.75 -13.53
N SER A 41 -11.87 -8.94 -12.31
CA SER A 41 -12.69 -8.98 -11.10
C SER A 41 -12.64 -7.64 -10.34
N ASP A 42 -13.68 -7.34 -9.56
CA ASP A 42 -13.59 -6.28 -8.55
C ASP A 42 -12.79 -6.79 -7.36
N TYR A 43 -11.73 -6.07 -6.96
CA TYR A 43 -10.95 -6.42 -5.78
C TYR A 43 -10.37 -5.20 -5.09
N VAL A 44 -10.11 -5.33 -3.78
CA VAL A 44 -9.44 -4.32 -2.96
C VAL A 44 -8.23 -4.95 -2.31
N GLN A 45 -7.11 -4.23 -2.40
CA GLN A 45 -5.90 -4.56 -1.67
C GLN A 45 -5.46 -3.39 -0.80
N VAL A 46 -4.74 -3.70 0.27
CA VAL A 46 -4.13 -2.73 1.16
C VAL A 46 -2.64 -2.99 1.26
N ASP A 47 -1.86 -1.91 1.37
CA ASP A 47 -0.48 -1.99 1.81
C ASP A 47 -0.49 -2.10 3.35
N PRO A 48 0.02 -3.19 3.94
CA PRO A 48 0.05 -3.38 5.40
C PRO A 48 1.04 -2.44 6.10
N ALA A 49 1.84 -1.65 5.37
CA ALA A 49 2.73 -0.65 5.94
C ALA A 49 1.94 0.55 6.51
N VAL A 50 1.30 0.34 7.67
CA VAL A 50 0.56 1.38 8.39
C VAL A 50 1.54 2.34 9.07
N VAL A 51 1.31 3.64 8.88
CA VAL A 51 2.09 4.72 9.48
C VAL A 51 1.24 5.47 10.51
N GLU A 52 1.76 5.69 11.72
CA GLU A 52 1.13 6.63 12.65
C GLU A 52 1.34 8.07 12.20
N VAL A 53 0.25 8.85 12.17
CA VAL A 53 0.27 10.27 11.82
C VAL A 53 -0.08 11.19 12.99
N GLY A 54 -0.33 10.62 14.18
CA GLY A 54 -0.64 11.35 15.42
C GLY A 54 -2.14 11.38 15.75
N ASP A 55 -2.48 11.71 17.00
CA ASP A 55 -3.87 11.93 17.46
C ASP A 55 -4.86 10.77 17.22
N GLY A 56 -4.36 9.53 17.21
CA GLY A 56 -5.17 8.34 16.90
C GLY A 56 -5.47 8.17 15.41
N LEU A 57 -4.80 8.93 14.54
CA LEU A 57 -4.82 8.79 13.10
C LEU A 57 -3.73 7.83 12.62
N LYS A 58 -4.10 7.02 11.63
CA LYS A 58 -3.21 6.10 10.92
C LYS A 58 -3.29 6.39 9.43
N SER A 59 -2.20 6.20 8.70
CA SER A 59 -2.14 6.31 7.24
C SER A 59 -1.75 4.98 6.64
N LEU A 60 -2.42 4.58 5.56
CA LEU A 60 -2.02 3.44 4.73
C LEU A 60 -2.48 3.68 3.29
N VAL A 61 -2.00 2.85 2.36
CA VAL A 61 -2.40 2.92 0.96
C VAL A 61 -3.37 1.78 0.65
N VAL A 62 -4.45 2.11 -0.05
CA VAL A 62 -5.36 1.13 -0.63
C VAL A 62 -5.28 1.19 -2.15
N ARG A 63 -5.59 0.08 -2.80
CA ARG A 63 -5.73 0.03 -4.24
C ARG A 63 -6.94 -0.82 -4.62
N VAL A 64 -7.65 -0.38 -5.64
CA VAL A 64 -8.93 -0.97 -6.06
C VAL A 64 -8.92 -1.19 -7.55
N ASN A 65 -9.29 -2.40 -7.97
CA ASN A 65 -9.55 -2.74 -9.35
C ASN A 65 -11.05 -2.93 -9.55
N HIS A 66 -11.52 -2.52 -10.73
CA HIS A 66 -12.89 -2.72 -11.15
C HIS A 66 -12.97 -3.70 -12.31
N ALA A 67 -13.99 -4.57 -12.27
CA ALA A 67 -14.31 -5.49 -13.36
C ALA A 67 -14.70 -4.75 -14.64
N ALA A 68 -15.38 -3.61 -14.49
CA ALA A 68 -15.83 -2.74 -15.57
C ALA A 68 -15.36 -1.29 -15.37
N ASN A 69 -15.41 -0.48 -16.43
CA ASN A 69 -15.04 0.92 -16.36
C ASN A 69 -15.93 1.68 -15.35
N LYS A 70 -15.30 2.53 -14.55
CA LYS A 70 -15.94 3.58 -13.74
C LYS A 70 -15.59 4.94 -14.32
N LEU A 71 -16.34 5.97 -13.93
CA LEU A 71 -16.10 7.35 -14.35
C LEU A 71 -15.61 8.17 -13.16
N THR A 72 -14.62 9.04 -13.38
CA THR A 72 -14.28 10.09 -12.40
C THR A 72 -15.39 11.14 -12.33
N ASP A 73 -15.32 12.05 -11.36
CA ASP A 73 -16.26 13.17 -11.24
C ASP A 73 -16.24 14.07 -12.50
N GLU A 74 -15.12 14.10 -13.23
CA GLU A 74 -14.94 14.80 -14.52
C GLU A 74 -15.33 13.95 -15.76
N GLY A 75 -15.89 12.75 -15.56
CA GLY A 75 -16.36 11.87 -16.63
C GLY A 75 -15.27 11.06 -17.33
N VAL A 76 -14.06 10.97 -16.78
CA VAL A 76 -12.97 10.19 -17.38
C VAL A 76 -13.10 8.72 -16.98
N ALA A 77 -13.09 7.82 -17.96
CA ALA A 77 -13.16 6.38 -17.70
C ALA A 77 -11.85 5.83 -17.10
N PHE A 78 -11.97 5.05 -16.03
CA PHE A 78 -10.87 4.36 -15.37
C PHE A 78 -11.27 2.93 -14.97
N ARG A 79 -10.27 2.06 -14.77
CA ARG A 79 -10.43 0.65 -14.38
C ARG A 79 -9.88 0.36 -13.00
N SER A 80 -8.88 1.12 -12.56
CA SER A 80 -8.23 0.89 -11.27
C SER A 80 -7.70 2.19 -10.69
N PHE A 81 -7.51 2.23 -9.37
CA PHE A 81 -6.89 3.37 -8.70
C PHE A 81 -6.12 2.96 -7.45
N GLU A 82 -5.12 3.77 -7.11
CA GLU A 82 -4.37 3.70 -5.85
C GLU A 82 -4.63 4.98 -5.06
N ALA A 83 -4.83 4.86 -3.76
CA ALA A 83 -5.18 6.00 -2.90
C ALA A 83 -4.63 5.82 -1.48
N PRO A 84 -3.83 6.77 -0.97
CA PRO A 84 -3.60 6.89 0.46
C PRO A 84 -4.91 7.24 1.17
N ILE A 85 -5.10 6.62 2.33
CA ILE A 85 -6.22 6.89 3.23
C ILE A 85 -5.69 7.30 4.60
N VAL A 86 -6.44 8.17 5.26
CA VAL A 86 -6.29 8.40 6.69
C VAL A 86 -7.41 7.68 7.42
N VAL A 87 -7.06 6.90 8.44
CA VAL A 87 -7.98 6.18 9.32
C VAL A 87 -7.97 6.87 10.67
N ASP A 88 -9.14 7.31 11.12
CA ASP A 88 -9.37 7.77 12.48
C ASP A 88 -9.84 6.60 13.34
N CYS A 89 -8.95 6.12 14.21
CA CYS A 89 -9.21 4.97 15.05
C CYS A 89 -10.11 5.27 16.25
N ARG A 90 -10.35 6.55 16.56
CA ARG A 90 -11.27 7.01 17.62
C ARG A 90 -12.70 7.01 17.11
N THR A 91 -12.92 7.54 15.90
CA THR A 91 -14.25 7.59 15.27
C THR A 91 -14.56 6.41 14.36
N LYS A 92 -13.61 5.46 14.20
CA LYS A 92 -13.71 4.30 13.31
C LYS A 92 -14.11 4.69 11.89
N SER A 93 -13.48 5.74 11.38
CA SER A 93 -13.76 6.29 10.06
C SER A 93 -12.48 6.31 9.21
N ALA A 94 -12.63 6.25 7.89
CA ALA A 94 -11.52 6.36 6.95
C ALA A 94 -11.86 7.29 5.80
N TYR A 95 -10.88 8.04 5.33
CA TYR A 95 -11.04 9.06 4.30
C TYR A 95 -9.90 9.02 3.30
N TYR A 96 -10.21 9.13 2.01
CA TYR A 96 -9.21 9.31 0.97
C TYR A 96 -8.57 10.69 1.11
N THR A 97 -7.24 10.75 0.99
CA THR A 97 -6.50 12.03 0.95
C THR A 97 -6.19 12.44 -0.48
N GLN A 98 -5.94 11.45 -1.34
CA GLN A 98 -5.80 11.63 -2.79
C GLN A 98 -6.11 10.31 -3.51
N SER A 99 -6.26 10.36 -4.83
CA SER A 99 -6.34 9.16 -5.66
C SER A 99 -5.56 9.33 -6.95
N ARG A 100 -4.89 8.26 -7.39
CA ARG A 100 -4.25 8.12 -8.69
C ARG A 100 -4.98 7.05 -9.48
N ALA A 101 -5.63 7.43 -10.58
CA ALA A 101 -6.45 6.53 -11.39
C ALA A 101 -5.71 6.05 -12.65
N TYR A 102 -6.10 4.88 -13.15
CA TYR A 102 -5.51 4.24 -14.33
C TYR A 102 -6.60 3.76 -15.29
N LYS A 103 -6.36 3.91 -16.60
CA LYS A 103 -7.27 3.39 -17.64
C LYS A 103 -7.31 1.87 -17.67
N GLN A 104 -6.20 1.21 -17.31
CA GLN A 104 -6.07 -0.24 -17.35
C GLN A 104 -6.39 -0.87 -15.99
N PRO A 105 -6.81 -2.14 -15.96
CA PRO A 105 -6.90 -2.88 -14.70
C PRO A 105 -5.54 -3.08 -14.05
N ALA A 106 -5.58 -3.54 -12.80
CA ALA A 106 -4.41 -3.93 -12.04
C ALA A 106 -3.31 -2.86 -12.00
N PHE A 107 -3.72 -1.59 -11.98
CA PHE A 107 -2.84 -0.43 -11.76
C PHE A 107 -1.77 -0.26 -12.85
N HIS A 108 -2.03 -0.78 -14.05
CA HIS A 108 -1.11 -0.70 -15.18
C HIS A 108 -1.26 0.58 -16.01
N GLY A 109 -0.20 0.90 -16.73
CA GLY A 109 -0.14 2.04 -17.64
C GLY A 109 0.15 3.37 -16.94
N ALA A 110 0.13 4.45 -17.73
CA ALA A 110 0.31 5.79 -17.20
C ALA A 110 -0.91 6.23 -16.39
N PRO A 111 -0.72 6.91 -15.25
CA PRO A 111 -1.83 7.44 -14.47
C PRO A 111 -2.56 8.54 -15.26
N LEU A 112 -3.87 8.59 -15.09
CA LEU A 112 -4.75 9.62 -15.63
C LEU A 112 -4.55 10.98 -14.98
N GLY A 113 -3.98 10.99 -13.77
CA GLY A 113 -3.75 12.18 -12.94
C GLY A 113 -3.75 11.81 -11.46
N VAL A 114 -3.55 12.82 -10.62
CA VAL A 114 -3.74 12.73 -9.17
C VAL A 114 -4.84 13.71 -8.78
N GLN A 115 -5.88 13.20 -8.12
CA GLN A 115 -6.94 14.01 -7.54
C GLN A 115 -6.66 14.17 -6.04
N LEU A 116 -6.59 15.40 -5.56
CA LEU A 116 -6.43 15.70 -4.13
C LEU A 116 -7.80 15.93 -3.50
N PHE A 117 -8.00 15.41 -2.31
CA PHE A 117 -9.24 15.59 -1.55
C PHE A 117 -9.02 16.51 -0.36
N LYS A 118 -10.06 17.28 -0.02
CA LYS A 118 -10.07 18.03 1.24
C LYS A 118 -10.00 17.03 2.41
N PRO A 119 -9.30 17.37 3.52
CA PRO A 119 -9.25 16.51 4.70
C PRO A 119 -10.64 16.08 5.14
N PHE A 120 -10.80 14.78 5.40
CA PHE A 120 -12.04 14.17 5.90
C PHE A 120 -13.29 14.35 5.00
N ALA A 121 -13.13 14.74 3.73
CA ALA A 121 -14.26 15.04 2.85
C ALA A 121 -14.74 13.84 2.01
N ARG A 122 -13.88 12.86 1.73
CA ARG A 122 -14.21 11.69 0.90
C ARG A 122 -14.07 10.39 1.71
N PRO A 123 -15.18 9.90 2.31
CA PRO A 123 -15.16 8.65 3.07
C PRO A 123 -14.76 7.46 2.20
N VAL A 124 -14.04 6.50 2.79
CA VAL A 124 -13.69 5.23 2.15
C VAL A 124 -14.91 4.32 2.14
N ARG A 125 -15.58 4.24 0.99
CA ARG A 125 -16.71 3.34 0.75
C ARG A 125 -16.41 2.47 -0.46
N PHE A 126 -16.27 1.17 -0.23
CA PHE A 126 -16.12 0.19 -1.31
C PHE A 126 -17.50 -0.28 -1.80
N GLU A 127 -18.30 0.66 -2.33
CA GLU A 127 -19.77 0.53 -2.53
C GLU A 127 -20.21 -0.62 -3.45
N SER A 128 -19.30 -1.25 -4.19
CA SER A 128 -19.59 -2.35 -5.12
C SER A 128 -19.03 -3.70 -4.67
N LEU A 129 -18.52 -3.82 -3.44
CA LEU A 129 -17.82 -5.03 -2.97
C LEU A 129 -18.51 -5.69 -1.77
N PRO A 130 -18.65 -7.03 -1.77
CA PRO A 130 -19.35 -7.74 -0.69
C PRO A 130 -18.57 -7.74 0.63
N GLY A 131 -19.30 -7.92 1.74
CA GLY A 131 -18.70 -8.20 3.05
C GLY A 131 -18.01 -7.01 3.73
N ASN A 132 -18.54 -5.81 3.55
CA ASN A 132 -18.11 -4.56 4.21
C ASN A 132 -16.57 -4.40 4.28
N PRO A 133 -15.88 -4.26 3.13
CA PRO A 133 -14.42 -4.22 3.12
C PRO A 133 -13.86 -2.98 3.85
N SER A 134 -14.63 -1.89 3.91
CA SER A 134 -14.21 -0.66 4.62
C SER A 134 -13.99 -0.93 6.10
N ASP A 135 -14.93 -1.62 6.75
CA ASP A 135 -14.83 -1.97 8.17
C ASP A 135 -13.63 -2.87 8.45
N ARG A 136 -13.34 -3.82 7.53
CA ARG A 136 -12.18 -4.70 7.65
C ARG A 136 -10.87 -3.93 7.58
N VAL A 137 -10.76 -2.98 6.64
CA VAL A 137 -9.59 -2.10 6.53
C VAL A 137 -9.43 -1.23 7.77
N ILE A 138 -10.50 -0.57 8.23
CA ILE A 138 -10.48 0.28 9.44
C ILE A 138 -10.09 -0.55 10.66
N LYS A 139 -10.68 -1.74 10.84
CA LYS A 139 -10.37 -2.63 11.95
C LYS A 139 -8.91 -3.05 11.92
N ALA A 140 -8.38 -3.47 10.77
CA ALA A 140 -6.99 -3.89 10.61
C ALA A 140 -6.01 -2.75 10.92
N ALA A 141 -6.25 -1.54 10.41
CA ALA A 141 -5.41 -0.38 10.65
C ALA A 141 -5.38 0.05 12.14
N CYS A 142 -6.50 -0.17 12.83
CA CYS A 142 -6.68 0.24 14.23
C CYS A 142 -6.35 -0.84 15.25
N VAL A 143 -5.88 -2.02 14.82
CA VAL A 143 -5.24 -2.94 15.76
C VAL A 143 -3.98 -2.25 16.24
N THR A 144 -3.96 -1.88 17.52
CA THR A 144 -2.71 -1.50 18.17
C THR A 144 -1.81 -2.72 18.10
N VAL A 145 -0.69 -2.64 17.38
CA VAL A 145 0.44 -3.50 17.71
C VAL A 145 0.80 -3.09 19.13
N ALA A 146 0.23 -3.78 20.13
CA ALA A 146 0.82 -3.82 21.45
C ALA A 146 2.29 -4.16 21.18
N ALA A 147 3.19 -3.27 21.63
CA ALA A 147 4.61 -3.44 21.45
C ALA A 147 4.94 -4.92 21.64
N VAL A 148 5.48 -5.56 20.61
CA VAL A 148 6.16 -6.85 20.75
C VAL A 148 7.47 -6.53 21.46
N ASP A 149 7.33 -6.12 22.73
CA ASP A 149 8.37 -5.91 23.72
C ASP A 149 7.95 -6.73 24.96
N GLU A 150 7.61 -8.01 24.76
CA GLU A 150 7.84 -8.95 25.85
C GLU A 150 9.32 -9.33 25.82
N PRO A 151 10.12 -8.95 26.82
CA PRO A 151 11.45 -9.50 26.93
C PRO A 151 11.31 -11.00 27.22
N VAL A 152 11.88 -11.83 26.32
CA VAL A 152 12.06 -13.29 26.44
C VAL A 152 12.99 -13.67 27.62
N SER A 153 13.02 -12.88 28.69
CA SER A 153 13.86 -13.07 29.88
C SER A 153 13.11 -13.62 31.09
N GLN A 154 11.77 -13.64 31.06
CA GLN A 154 10.95 -14.15 32.17
C GLN A 154 10.64 -15.65 32.06
N ILE A 155 10.52 -16.20 30.84
CA ILE A 155 10.20 -17.63 30.63
C ILE A 155 11.35 -18.56 31.10
N ARG A 156 12.60 -18.10 31.15
CA ARG A 156 13.73 -18.92 31.62
C ARG A 156 13.84 -19.02 33.15
N LYS A 157 13.25 -18.10 33.92
CA LYS A 157 13.44 -18.09 35.39
C LYS A 157 12.57 -19.10 36.14
N GLU A 158 11.39 -19.45 35.61
CA GLU A 158 10.55 -20.48 36.23
C GLU A 158 11.04 -21.90 35.93
N SER A 159 11.65 -22.13 34.76
CA SER A 159 12.21 -23.45 34.42
C SER A 159 13.43 -23.87 35.26
N ASN A 160 14.12 -22.92 35.90
CA ASN A 160 15.33 -23.19 36.71
C ASN A 160 15.08 -23.22 38.21
N ARG A 161 13.81 -23.15 38.66
CA ARG A 161 13.45 -23.35 40.08
C ARG A 161 12.88 -24.75 40.36
N ALA A 162 12.77 -25.59 39.33
CA ALA A 162 12.16 -26.91 39.42
C ALA A 162 13.18 -28.08 39.47
N TYR A 163 14.46 -27.82 39.74
CA TYR A 163 15.49 -28.84 39.98
C TYR A 163 16.40 -28.47 41.14
#